data_AF-A0AAW3DEN7-F1
#
_entry.id   AF-A0AAW3DEN7-F1
#
_cell.length_a   1.000
_cell.length_b   1.000
_cell.length_c   1.000
_cell.angle_alpha   90.00
_cell.angle_beta   90.00
_cell.angle_gamma   90.00
#
_symmetry.space_group_name_H-M   'P 1'
#
loop_
_entity.id
_entity.type
_entity.pdbx_description
1 polymer ?
#
loop_
_entity_poly.entity_id
_entity_poly.type
_entity_poly.pdbx_seq_one_letter_code
_entity_poly.pdbx_strand_id
1 'polypeptide(L)'
;NSTETNTGVSNEELKQQLREALEEAEILKVELEASQRQLEGKDEALRILQSMVVFDKATSHTKAMLQKTEEEKRTLEKEINILQWEIEFDQDRFKNIEDTWTEKYDRIYCENAALKEALKLRTEEVKTLKDENAILNQQCLEFLAMLDVGQQKVVQENMSLNKSDITDFTGLELAVLGACTCSTSRGQPCPCAKMAAVTRKQLLQLKQEIENLKKSKDEAYIMADAFRIAFEQQLMQRKDQALRLAEVVKVKKETKFMNWRRLKDGGCVKLHGNKTSLGQKLSSLLSSDVDCKKVEEIDNPHEILKMLIDLVNDKEEALAHQRKVSYMLARAMETREAPSAKTFENPVKMLRKSHSWPSETTHSDEND
;
A
#
# COMPACT_ATOMS: atom_id res chain seq x y z
N ASN A 1 79.51 -79.69 -21.98
CA ASN A 1 79.86 -79.16 -20.64
C ASN A 1 79.90 -77.65 -20.77
N SER A 2 78.77 -76.98 -20.98
CA SER A 2 77.62 -76.85 -20.06
C SER A 2 78.07 -76.16 -18.78
N THR A 3 77.87 -74.84 -18.70
CA THR A 3 77.10 -74.15 -17.65
C THR A 3 77.19 -72.63 -17.88
N GLU A 4 76.24 -72.12 -18.65
CA GLU A 4 75.80 -70.72 -18.55
C GLU A 4 75.37 -70.48 -17.10
N THR A 5 76.17 -69.76 -16.34
CA THR A 5 75.70 -69.15 -15.09
C THR A 5 75.21 -67.74 -15.44
N ASN A 6 74.09 -67.71 -16.17
CA ASN A 6 73.19 -66.57 -16.16
C ASN A 6 72.71 -66.40 -14.72
N THR A 7 73.46 -65.66 -13.91
CA THR A 7 72.91 -64.96 -12.74
C THR A 7 72.18 -63.72 -13.24
N GLY A 8 71.26 -63.95 -14.18
CA GLY A 8 70.23 -62.99 -14.53
C GLY A 8 69.31 -62.93 -13.32
N VAL A 9 69.28 -61.77 -12.68
CA VAL A 9 68.30 -61.41 -11.65
C VAL A 9 66.96 -62.03 -12.04
N SER A 10 66.40 -62.86 -11.15
CA SER A 10 65.18 -63.59 -11.48
C SER A 10 64.08 -62.58 -11.80
N ASN A 11 63.18 -62.93 -12.72
CA ASN A 11 62.08 -62.03 -13.12
C ASN A 11 61.27 -61.53 -11.90
N GLU A 12 61.18 -62.34 -10.84
CA GLU A 12 60.54 -61.94 -9.59
C GLU A 12 61.37 -60.94 -8.76
N GLU A 13 62.71 -61.05 -8.72
CA GLU A 13 63.57 -60.04 -8.11
C GLU A 13 63.55 -58.72 -8.89
N LEU A 14 63.51 -58.74 -10.22
CA LEU A 14 63.35 -57.53 -11.03
C LEU A 14 62.00 -56.85 -10.79
N LYS A 15 60.91 -57.63 -10.66
CA LYS A 15 59.59 -57.10 -10.29
C LYS A 15 59.58 -56.53 -8.87
N GLN A 16 60.30 -57.15 -7.94
CA GLN A 16 60.43 -56.65 -6.57
C GLN A 16 61.22 -55.35 -6.51
N GLN A 17 62.37 -55.28 -7.19
CA GLN A 17 63.18 -54.06 -7.32
C GLN A 17 62.41 -52.92 -8.00
N LEU A 18 61.58 -53.24 -9.00
CA LEU A 18 60.72 -52.24 -9.64
C LEU A 18 59.64 -51.71 -8.68
N ARG A 19 59.05 -52.57 -7.84
CA ARG A 19 58.08 -52.15 -6.82
C ARG A 19 58.74 -51.27 -5.75
N GLU A 20 59.90 -51.67 -5.25
CA GLU A 20 60.68 -50.90 -4.27
C GLU A 20 61.09 -49.53 -4.83
N ALA A 21 61.58 -49.48 -6.08
CA ALA A 21 61.92 -48.22 -6.73
C ALA A 21 60.70 -47.31 -6.95
N LEU A 22 59.52 -47.87 -7.20
CA LEU A 22 58.27 -47.10 -7.30
C LEU A 22 57.81 -46.57 -5.93
N GLU A 23 57.93 -47.38 -4.88
CA GLU A 23 57.63 -46.95 -3.50
C GLU A 23 58.60 -45.85 -3.04
N GLU A 24 59.90 -45.99 -3.31
CA GLU A 24 60.91 -44.96 -3.04
C GLU A 24 60.63 -43.68 -3.83
N ALA A 25 60.25 -43.79 -5.11
CA ALA A 25 59.89 -42.63 -5.93
C ALA A 25 58.66 -41.88 -5.38
N GLU A 26 57.65 -42.61 -4.87
CA GLU A 26 56.48 -41.98 -4.26
C GLU A 26 56.82 -41.34 -2.90
N ILE A 27 57.67 -41.98 -2.08
CA ILE A 27 58.17 -41.40 -0.83
C ILE A 27 58.94 -40.10 -1.12
N LEU A 28 59.87 -40.12 -2.07
CA LEU A 28 60.67 -38.94 -2.45
C LEU A 28 59.80 -37.82 -3.01
N LYS A 29 58.72 -38.15 -3.74
CA LYS A 29 57.75 -37.16 -4.22
C LYS A 29 57.01 -36.49 -3.07
N VAL A 30 56.57 -37.26 -2.08
CA VAL A 30 55.94 -36.71 -0.87
C VAL A 30 56.93 -35.84 -0.08
N GLU A 31 58.18 -36.27 0.06
CA GLU A 31 59.23 -35.49 0.72
C GLU A 31 59.58 -34.19 -0.03
N LEU A 32 59.60 -34.24 -1.37
CA LEU A 32 59.81 -33.07 -2.22
C LEU A 32 58.65 -32.08 -2.06
N GLU A 33 57.40 -32.54 -2.08
CA GLU A 33 56.24 -31.69 -1.84
C GLU A 33 56.26 -31.08 -0.42
N ALA A 34 56.66 -31.85 0.59
CA ALA A 34 56.81 -31.36 1.96
C ALA A 34 57.91 -30.28 2.05
N SER A 35 59.06 -30.53 1.42
CA SER A 35 60.18 -29.59 1.34
C SER A 35 59.81 -28.31 0.59
N GLN A 36 59.01 -28.43 -0.47
CA GLN A 36 58.53 -27.28 -1.24
C GLN A 36 57.55 -26.42 -0.44
N ARG A 37 56.58 -27.02 0.25
CA ARG A 37 55.69 -26.29 1.18
C ARG A 37 56.50 -25.60 2.29
N GLN A 38 57.54 -26.25 2.80
CA GLN A 38 58.43 -25.65 3.81
C GLN A 38 59.23 -24.46 3.25
N LEU A 39 59.71 -24.55 2.01
CA LEU A 39 60.41 -23.47 1.33
C LEU A 39 59.48 -22.28 1.09
N GLU A 40 58.27 -22.52 0.58
CA GLU A 40 57.23 -21.48 0.40
C GLU A 40 56.91 -20.76 1.73
N GLY A 41 56.79 -21.51 2.83
CA GLY A 41 56.61 -20.94 4.17
C GLY A 41 57.80 -20.08 4.63
N LYS A 42 59.03 -20.51 4.34
CA LYS A 42 60.25 -19.71 4.63
C LYS A 42 60.32 -18.44 3.77
N ASP A 43 59.97 -18.53 2.50
CA ASP A 43 59.97 -17.39 1.58
C ASP A 43 58.92 -16.35 1.99
N GLU A 44 57.74 -16.78 2.45
CA GLU A 44 56.71 -15.87 2.99
C GLU A 44 57.17 -15.20 4.29
N ALA A 45 57.75 -15.98 5.22
CA ALA A 45 58.30 -15.43 6.45
C ALA A 45 59.41 -14.41 6.17
N LEU A 46 60.28 -14.70 5.21
CA LEU A 46 61.36 -13.80 4.79
C LEU A 46 60.79 -12.53 4.16
N ARG A 47 59.73 -12.63 3.33
CA ARG A 47 59.03 -11.47 2.76
C ARG A 47 58.44 -10.56 3.84
N ILE A 48 57.86 -11.13 4.90
CA ILE A 48 57.33 -10.39 6.06
C ILE A 48 58.47 -9.71 6.82
N LEU A 49 59.58 -10.40 7.09
CA LEU A 49 60.71 -9.80 7.79
C LEU A 49 61.35 -8.66 6.97
N GLN A 50 61.48 -8.83 5.66
CA GLN A 50 61.97 -7.78 4.77
C GLN A 50 61.05 -6.56 4.73
N SER A 51 59.74 -6.76 4.65
CA SER A 51 58.78 -5.65 4.67
C SER A 51 58.82 -4.88 5.99
N MET A 52 59.01 -5.58 7.12
CA MET A 52 59.18 -4.97 8.44
C MET A 52 60.47 -4.14 8.53
N VAL A 53 61.59 -4.63 8.00
CA VAL A 53 62.85 -3.86 7.95
C VAL A 53 62.73 -2.61 7.08
N VAL A 54 62.03 -2.71 5.93
CA VAL A 54 61.76 -1.56 5.06
C VAL A 54 60.85 -0.54 5.76
N PHE A 55 59.83 -1.03 6.47
CA PHE A 55 58.95 -0.18 7.27
C PHE A 55 59.75 0.54 8.37
N ASP A 56 60.64 -0.14 9.10
CA ASP A 56 61.44 0.47 10.16
C ASP A 56 62.36 1.59 9.66
N LYS A 57 62.90 1.45 8.45
CA LYS A 57 63.71 2.47 7.77
C LYS A 57 62.89 3.62 7.17
N ALA A 58 61.57 3.48 7.07
CA ALA A 58 60.71 4.51 6.49
C ALA A 58 60.65 5.76 7.38
N THR A 59 60.47 6.93 6.75
CA THR A 59 60.33 8.20 7.47
C THR A 59 59.11 8.17 8.39
N SER A 60 59.15 8.93 9.49
CA SER A 60 58.03 9.04 10.44
C SER A 60 56.72 9.41 9.75
N HIS A 61 56.76 10.28 8.74
CA HIS A 61 55.59 10.65 7.92
C HIS A 61 55.00 9.45 7.18
N THR A 62 55.84 8.62 6.54
CA THR A 62 55.40 7.41 5.84
C THR A 62 54.74 6.40 6.79
N LYS A 63 55.33 6.19 7.97
CA LYS A 63 54.76 5.30 9.00
C LYS A 63 53.39 5.78 9.48
N ALA A 64 53.24 7.09 9.75
CA ALA A 64 51.98 7.68 10.18
C ALA A 64 50.90 7.63 9.08
N MET A 65 51.27 7.84 7.80
CA MET A 65 50.34 7.75 6.68
C MET A 65 49.81 6.31 6.50
N LEU A 66 50.67 5.30 6.64
CA LEU A 66 50.27 3.89 6.57
C LEU A 66 49.32 3.52 7.71
N GLN A 67 49.61 3.92 8.95
CA GLN A 67 48.70 3.71 10.09
C GLN A 67 47.34 4.37 9.87
N LYS A 68 47.32 5.61 9.38
CA LYS A 68 46.07 6.31 9.03
C LYS A 68 45.27 5.56 7.97
N THR A 69 45.96 5.01 6.96
CA THR A 69 45.32 4.22 5.90
C THR A 69 44.75 2.89 6.46
N GLU A 70 45.44 2.25 7.40
CA GLU A 70 44.95 1.05 8.10
C GLU A 70 43.75 1.34 9.01
N GLU A 71 43.72 2.51 9.65
CA GLU A 71 42.55 2.99 10.40
C GLU A 71 41.35 3.23 9.47
N GLU A 72 41.57 3.93 8.35
CA GLU A 72 40.54 4.17 7.34
C GLU A 72 40.02 2.85 6.74
N LYS A 73 40.91 1.88 6.50
CA LYS A 73 40.51 0.53 6.08
C LYS A 73 39.63 -0.14 7.14
N ARG A 74 40.01 -0.09 8.42
CA ARG A 74 39.21 -0.66 9.51
C ARG A 74 37.85 0.02 9.67
N THR A 75 37.75 1.32 9.40
CA THR A 75 36.45 2.02 9.41
C THR A 75 35.58 1.60 8.23
N LEU A 76 36.16 1.52 7.02
CA LEU A 76 35.44 1.05 5.83
C LEU A 76 34.97 -0.39 5.97
N GLU A 77 35.78 -1.28 6.56
CA GLU A 77 35.36 -2.66 6.86
C GLU A 77 34.14 -2.72 7.79
N LYS A 78 34.05 -1.83 8.79
CA LYS A 78 32.86 -1.74 9.66
C LYS A 78 31.64 -1.23 8.90
N GLU A 79 31.81 -0.21 8.07
CA GLU A 79 30.73 0.31 7.23
C GLU A 79 30.22 -0.75 6.25
N ILE A 80 31.11 -1.49 5.61
CA ILE A 80 30.77 -2.62 4.73
C ILE A 80 29.95 -3.65 5.50
N ASN A 81 30.38 -4.03 6.71
CA ASN A 81 29.65 -4.99 7.53
C ASN A 81 28.25 -4.49 7.91
N ILE A 82 28.10 -3.21 8.26
CA ILE A 82 26.80 -2.60 8.57
C ILE A 82 25.90 -2.60 7.33
N LEU A 83 26.41 -2.14 6.20
CA LEU A 83 25.66 -2.11 4.94
C LEU A 83 25.24 -3.51 4.49
N GLN A 84 26.10 -4.51 4.70
CA GLN A 84 25.77 -5.89 4.38
C GLN A 84 24.61 -6.42 5.23
N TRP A 85 24.63 -6.12 6.53
CA TRP A 85 23.49 -6.41 7.42
C TRP A 85 22.22 -5.67 7.02
N GLU A 86 22.31 -4.39 6.65
CA GLU A 86 21.16 -3.60 6.19
C GLU A 86 20.56 -4.20 4.91
N ILE A 87 21.40 -4.62 3.97
CA ILE A 87 20.97 -5.29 2.73
C ILE A 87 20.26 -6.61 3.05
N GLU A 88 20.83 -7.46 3.90
CA GLU A 88 20.21 -8.74 4.28
C GLU A 88 18.88 -8.54 5.00
N PHE A 89 18.81 -7.57 5.90
CA PHE A 89 17.58 -7.19 6.60
C PHE A 89 16.50 -6.69 5.63
N ASP A 90 16.86 -5.80 4.70
CA ASP A 90 15.92 -5.30 3.70
C ASP A 90 15.47 -6.41 2.74
N GLN A 91 16.36 -7.33 2.34
CA GLN A 91 16.01 -8.49 1.52
C GLN A 91 14.97 -9.37 2.21
N ASP A 92 15.16 -9.69 3.49
CA ASP A 92 14.19 -10.47 4.27
C ASP A 92 12.85 -9.74 4.39
N ARG A 93 12.90 -8.43 4.67
CA ARG A 93 11.69 -7.58 4.72
C ARG A 93 10.93 -7.58 3.39
N PHE A 94 11.63 -7.43 2.27
CA PHE A 94 11.00 -7.45 0.94
C PHE A 94 10.37 -8.80 0.63
N LYS A 95 11.07 -9.90 0.94
CA LYS A 95 10.55 -11.26 0.76
C LYS A 95 9.26 -11.48 1.55
N ASN A 96 9.24 -11.08 2.82
CA ASN A 96 8.03 -11.20 3.64
C ASN A 96 6.85 -10.38 3.09
N ILE A 97 7.12 -9.19 2.54
CA ILE A 97 6.09 -8.36 1.88
C ILE A 97 5.59 -9.05 0.60
N GLU A 98 6.49 -9.58 -0.22
CA GLU A 98 6.16 -10.31 -1.45
C GLU A 98 5.29 -11.55 -1.17
N ASP A 99 5.66 -12.35 -0.17
CA ASP A 99 4.90 -13.52 0.27
C ASP A 99 3.49 -13.10 0.74
N THR A 100 3.40 -12.06 1.58
CA THR A 100 2.11 -11.54 2.08
C THR A 100 1.20 -11.05 0.94
N TRP A 101 1.76 -10.39 -0.07
CA TRP A 101 1.00 -9.91 -1.22
C TRP A 101 0.56 -11.05 -2.13
N THR A 102 1.40 -12.07 -2.31
CA THR A 102 1.06 -13.28 -3.06
C THR A 102 -0.12 -13.99 -2.42
N GLU A 103 -0.10 -14.21 -1.10
CA GLU A 103 -1.23 -14.82 -0.37
C GLU A 103 -2.53 -14.01 -0.49
N LYS A 104 -2.45 -12.68 -0.41
CA LYS A 104 -3.61 -11.80 -0.58
C LYS A 104 -4.17 -11.90 -2.00
N TYR A 105 -3.30 -11.94 -3.00
CA TYR A 105 -3.67 -12.09 -4.40
C TYR A 105 -4.38 -13.43 -4.62
N ASP A 106 -3.80 -14.53 -4.14
CA ASP A 106 -4.37 -15.87 -4.28
C ASP A 106 -5.73 -15.99 -3.59
N ARG A 107 -5.89 -15.38 -2.40
CA ARG A 107 -7.19 -15.33 -1.72
C ARG A 107 -8.25 -14.61 -2.56
N ILE A 108 -7.94 -13.41 -3.05
CA ILE A 108 -8.85 -12.64 -3.90
C ILE A 108 -9.17 -13.40 -5.20
N TYR A 109 -8.19 -14.06 -5.78
CA TYR A 109 -8.38 -14.87 -6.98
C TYR A 109 -9.37 -16.02 -6.73
N CYS A 110 -9.21 -16.74 -5.61
CA CYS A 110 -10.14 -17.80 -5.20
C CYS A 110 -11.55 -17.26 -4.91
N GLU A 111 -11.65 -16.15 -4.18
CA GLU A 111 -12.93 -15.50 -3.88
C GLU A 111 -13.66 -15.07 -5.16
N ASN A 112 -12.94 -14.47 -6.12
CA ASN A 112 -13.50 -14.09 -7.42
C ASN A 112 -13.98 -15.31 -8.22
N ALA A 113 -13.24 -16.41 -8.20
CA ALA A 113 -13.67 -17.65 -8.83
C ALA A 113 -14.96 -18.18 -8.21
N ALA A 114 -15.06 -18.19 -6.88
CA ALA A 114 -16.26 -18.61 -6.16
C ALA A 114 -17.47 -17.70 -6.47
N LEU A 115 -17.27 -16.38 -6.48
CA LEU A 115 -18.31 -15.40 -6.84
C LEU A 115 -18.79 -15.58 -8.29
N LYS A 116 -17.87 -15.88 -9.22
CA LYS A 116 -18.22 -16.13 -10.62
C LYS A 116 -19.09 -17.37 -10.78
N GLU A 117 -18.78 -18.45 -10.08
CA GLU A 117 -19.61 -19.66 -10.10
C GLU A 117 -20.96 -19.44 -9.40
N ALA A 118 -20.99 -18.73 -8.27
CA ALA A 118 -22.24 -18.36 -7.61
C ALA A 118 -23.15 -17.50 -8.52
N LEU A 119 -22.56 -16.55 -9.26
CA LEU A 119 -23.29 -15.72 -10.22
C LEU A 119 -23.88 -16.55 -11.36
N LYS A 120 -23.13 -17.51 -11.91
CA LYS A 120 -23.65 -18.43 -12.93
C LYS A 120 -24.84 -19.23 -12.40
N LEU A 121 -24.72 -19.82 -11.22
CA LEU A 121 -25.80 -20.59 -10.60
C LEU A 121 -27.05 -19.73 -10.38
N ARG A 122 -26.90 -18.50 -9.87
CA ARG A 122 -28.03 -17.57 -9.73
C ARG A 122 -28.63 -17.15 -11.07
N THR A 123 -27.82 -17.03 -12.11
CA THR A 123 -28.31 -16.71 -13.47
C THR A 123 -29.14 -17.87 -14.03
N GLU A 124 -28.68 -19.10 -13.82
CA GLU A 124 -29.41 -20.31 -14.21
C GLU A 124 -30.73 -20.44 -13.45
N GLU A 125 -30.73 -20.22 -12.13
CA GLU A 125 -31.95 -20.21 -11.30
C GLU A 125 -32.96 -19.13 -11.74
N VAL A 126 -32.50 -17.92 -12.07
CA VAL A 126 -33.38 -16.88 -12.61
C VAL A 126 -33.99 -17.31 -13.94
N LYS A 127 -33.22 -18.00 -14.79
CA LYS A 127 -33.71 -18.51 -16.06
C LYS A 127 -34.79 -19.58 -15.84
N THR A 128 -34.57 -20.54 -14.96
CA THR A 128 -35.58 -21.58 -14.66
C THR A 128 -36.84 -20.98 -14.08
N LEU A 129 -36.74 -20.05 -13.12
CA LEU A 129 -37.90 -19.35 -12.56
C LEU A 129 -38.66 -18.54 -13.60
N LYS A 130 -37.96 -17.93 -14.57
CA LYS A 130 -38.59 -17.20 -15.66
C LYS A 130 -39.38 -18.14 -16.58
N ASP A 131 -38.82 -19.30 -16.89
CA ASP A 131 -39.47 -20.32 -17.72
C ASP A 131 -40.69 -20.91 -16.99
N GLU A 132 -40.58 -21.23 -15.69
CA GLU A 132 -41.70 -21.67 -14.84
C GLU A 132 -42.82 -20.62 -14.76
N ASN A 133 -42.47 -19.35 -14.55
CA ASN A 133 -43.45 -18.27 -14.53
C ASN A 133 -44.15 -18.10 -15.89
N ALA A 134 -43.43 -18.28 -17.01
CA ALA A 134 -44.04 -18.27 -18.33
C ALA A 134 -45.05 -19.42 -18.51
N ILE A 135 -44.72 -20.63 -18.04
CA ILE A 135 -45.63 -21.79 -18.06
C ILE A 135 -46.86 -21.54 -17.19
N LEU A 136 -46.68 -21.04 -15.96
CA LEU A 136 -47.79 -20.73 -15.06
C LEU A 136 -48.71 -19.65 -15.62
N ASN A 137 -48.15 -18.60 -16.21
CA ASN A 137 -48.94 -17.57 -16.88
C ASN A 137 -49.74 -18.14 -18.06
N GLN A 138 -49.13 -19.01 -18.86
CA GLN A 138 -49.80 -19.70 -19.96
C GLN A 138 -50.96 -20.57 -19.44
N GLN A 139 -50.74 -21.35 -18.38
CA GLN A 139 -51.79 -22.14 -17.73
C GLN A 139 -52.91 -21.26 -17.18
N CYS A 140 -52.60 -20.11 -16.57
CA CYS A 140 -53.61 -19.15 -16.11
C CYS A 140 -54.49 -18.66 -17.27
N LEU A 141 -53.90 -18.37 -18.43
CA LEU A 141 -54.64 -17.96 -19.63
C LEU A 141 -55.52 -19.10 -20.18
N GLU A 142 -55.03 -20.34 -20.15
CA GLU A 142 -55.81 -21.52 -20.55
C GLU A 142 -57.02 -21.75 -19.63
N PHE A 143 -56.82 -21.68 -18.31
CA PHE A 143 -57.93 -21.75 -17.36
C PHE A 143 -58.93 -20.61 -17.54
N LEU A 144 -58.45 -19.39 -17.77
CA LEU A 144 -59.30 -18.23 -18.09
C LEU A 144 -60.12 -18.43 -19.37
N ALA A 145 -59.57 -19.09 -20.38
CA ALA A 145 -60.27 -19.37 -21.64
C ALA A 145 -61.36 -20.44 -21.50
N MET A 146 -61.29 -21.29 -20.46
CA MET A 146 -62.30 -22.32 -20.18
C MET A 146 -63.50 -21.80 -19.35
N LEU A 147 -63.45 -20.59 -18.80
CA LEU A 147 -64.53 -19.99 -18.02
C LEU A 147 -65.65 -19.41 -18.90
N ASP A 148 -66.84 -19.19 -18.32
CA ASP A 148 -67.90 -18.46 -19.00
C ASP A 148 -67.55 -16.97 -19.17
N VAL A 149 -68.15 -16.30 -20.16
CA VAL A 149 -67.84 -14.89 -20.52
C VAL A 149 -68.10 -13.90 -19.38
N GLY A 150 -69.08 -14.16 -18.52
CA GLY A 150 -69.37 -13.34 -17.33
C GLY A 150 -68.31 -13.53 -16.24
N GLN A 151 -67.90 -14.76 -15.97
CA GLN A 151 -66.83 -15.11 -15.02
C GLN A 151 -65.47 -14.60 -15.51
N GLN A 152 -65.18 -14.74 -16.81
CA GLN A 152 -63.95 -14.24 -17.42
C GLN A 152 -63.83 -12.73 -17.27
N LYS A 153 -64.94 -12.00 -17.42
CA LYS A 153 -65.02 -10.55 -17.22
C LYS A 153 -64.76 -10.14 -15.77
N VAL A 154 -65.34 -10.84 -14.79
CA VAL A 154 -65.08 -10.61 -13.37
C VAL A 154 -63.62 -10.89 -12.99
N VAL A 155 -63.00 -11.94 -13.54
CA VAL A 155 -61.59 -12.26 -13.25
C VAL A 155 -60.63 -11.28 -13.95
N GLN A 156 -60.91 -10.86 -15.19
CA GLN A 156 -60.13 -9.81 -15.87
C GLN A 156 -60.26 -8.44 -15.20
N GLU A 157 -61.45 -8.08 -14.73
CA GLU A 157 -61.68 -6.85 -13.96
C GLU A 157 -60.88 -6.87 -12.64
N ASN A 158 -60.84 -8.00 -11.93
CA ASN A 158 -60.01 -8.15 -10.73
C ASN A 158 -58.49 -8.17 -11.01
N MET A 159 -58.05 -8.79 -12.11
CA MET A 159 -56.64 -8.80 -12.55
C MET A 159 -56.16 -7.41 -13.00
N SER A 160 -57.01 -6.64 -13.68
CA SER A 160 -56.69 -5.30 -14.18
C SER A 160 -56.71 -4.23 -13.08
N LEU A 161 -57.51 -4.41 -12.02
CA LEU A 161 -57.51 -3.55 -10.83
C LEU A 161 -56.13 -3.46 -10.13
N ASN A 162 -55.29 -4.50 -10.27
CA ASN A 162 -53.93 -4.50 -9.72
C ASN A 162 -52.94 -3.62 -10.50
N LYS A 163 -53.31 -3.07 -11.66
CA LYS A 163 -52.40 -2.26 -12.49
C LYS A 163 -52.63 -0.75 -12.44
N SER A 164 -53.83 -0.25 -12.09
CA SER A 164 -54.13 1.18 -12.25
C SER A 164 -54.46 1.96 -10.97
N ASP A 165 -54.86 1.32 -9.87
CA ASP A 165 -55.30 2.07 -8.66
C ASP A 165 -54.54 1.70 -7.37
N ILE A 166 -53.55 0.81 -7.45
CA ILE A 166 -52.67 0.41 -6.33
C ILE A 166 -51.20 0.71 -6.68
N THR A 167 -50.93 1.83 -7.32
CA THR A 167 -49.57 2.22 -7.69
C THR A 167 -48.78 2.92 -6.57
N ASP A 168 -49.38 3.15 -5.39
CA ASP A 168 -48.70 3.83 -4.28
C ASP A 168 -48.36 2.93 -3.08
N PHE A 169 -48.67 1.63 -3.15
CA PHE A 169 -48.24 0.65 -2.15
C PHE A 169 -47.23 -0.31 -2.77
N THR A 170 -45.96 -0.16 -2.40
CA THR A 170 -44.93 -1.18 -2.63
C THR A 170 -45.44 -2.53 -2.12
N GLY A 171 -45.07 -3.64 -2.77
CA GLY A 171 -45.53 -4.98 -2.37
C GLY A 171 -45.24 -5.30 -0.89
N LEU A 172 -44.23 -4.64 -0.31
CA LEU A 172 -43.96 -4.68 1.12
C LEU A 172 -45.02 -3.96 1.98
N GLU A 173 -45.51 -2.80 1.55
CA GLU A 173 -46.60 -2.09 2.24
C GLU A 173 -47.89 -2.91 2.22
N LEU A 174 -48.21 -3.60 1.10
CA LEU A 174 -49.35 -4.52 1.02
C LEU A 174 -49.20 -5.73 1.96
N ALA A 175 -48.00 -6.30 2.04
CA ALA A 175 -47.70 -7.39 2.98
C ALA A 175 -47.86 -6.96 4.44
N VAL A 176 -47.45 -5.74 4.79
CA VAL A 176 -47.62 -5.18 6.13
C VAL A 176 -49.09 -4.89 6.43
N LEU A 177 -49.86 -4.42 5.44
CA LEU A 177 -51.29 -4.19 5.61
C LEU A 177 -52.07 -5.49 5.85
N GLY A 178 -51.67 -6.59 5.20
CA GLY A 178 -52.30 -7.91 5.34
C GLY A 178 -51.90 -8.71 6.59
N ALA A 179 -50.86 -8.31 7.31
CA ALA A 179 -50.39 -9.02 8.51
C ALA A 179 -51.24 -8.73 9.77
N CYS A 180 -52.12 -7.72 9.73
CA CYS A 180 -53.03 -7.39 10.82
C CYS A 180 -54.26 -8.31 10.81
N THR A 181 -54.52 -8.98 11.93
CA THR A 181 -55.69 -9.86 12.10
C THR A 181 -56.93 -9.16 12.65
N CYS A 182 -56.89 -7.83 12.81
CA CYS A 182 -58.04 -7.08 13.32
C CYS A 182 -59.23 -7.18 12.37
N SER A 183 -60.39 -7.56 12.91
CA SER A 183 -61.63 -7.68 12.16
C SER A 183 -62.14 -6.30 11.76
N THR A 184 -61.97 -5.94 10.48
CA THR A 184 -62.46 -4.65 9.95
C THR A 184 -63.69 -4.92 9.07
N SER A 185 -64.83 -4.31 9.41
CA SER A 185 -66.15 -4.65 8.84
C SER A 185 -66.44 -4.11 7.43
N ARG A 186 -65.45 -3.57 6.71
CA ARG A 186 -65.72 -2.83 5.46
C ARG A 186 -64.58 -2.80 4.43
N GLY A 187 -63.75 -3.84 4.36
CA GLY A 187 -62.70 -3.96 3.32
C GLY A 187 -61.60 -2.88 3.38
N GLN A 188 -61.51 -2.13 4.48
CA GLN A 188 -60.48 -1.13 4.73
C GLN A 188 -59.45 -1.67 5.73
N PRO A 189 -58.14 -1.40 5.56
CA PRO A 189 -57.13 -1.84 6.51
C PRO A 189 -57.35 -1.22 7.90
N CYS A 190 -57.18 -2.03 8.94
CA CYS A 190 -57.24 -1.61 10.34
C CYS A 190 -56.24 -0.45 10.60
N PRO A 191 -56.51 0.47 11.55
CA PRO A 191 -55.59 1.57 11.86
C PRO A 191 -54.17 1.11 12.22
N CYS A 192 -54.02 -0.03 12.89
CA CYS A 192 -52.72 -0.61 13.21
C CYS A 192 -51.96 -1.09 11.98
N ALA A 193 -52.63 -1.67 10.97
CA ALA A 193 -52.02 -1.99 9.68
C ALA A 193 -51.54 -0.73 8.97
N LYS A 194 -52.37 0.32 8.92
CA LYS A 194 -52.00 1.59 8.28
C LYS A 194 -50.76 2.21 8.92
N MET A 195 -50.72 2.25 10.25
CA MET A 195 -49.57 2.77 11.00
C MET A 195 -48.32 1.91 10.82
N ALA A 196 -48.46 0.59 10.82
CA ALA A 196 -47.36 -0.33 10.55
C ALA A 196 -46.79 -0.15 9.13
N ALA A 197 -47.65 0.04 8.12
CA ALA A 197 -47.22 0.26 6.74
C ALA A 197 -46.47 1.58 6.58
N VAL A 198 -46.99 2.67 7.16
CA VAL A 198 -46.33 3.99 7.16
C VAL A 198 -44.97 3.95 7.86
N THR A 199 -44.89 3.34 9.05
CA THR A 199 -43.62 3.24 9.79
C THR A 199 -42.62 2.35 9.07
N ARG A 200 -43.06 1.27 8.42
CA ARG A 200 -42.21 0.42 7.57
C ARG A 200 -41.65 1.20 6.38
N LYS A 201 -42.47 2.01 5.72
CA LYS A 201 -42.07 2.90 4.60
C LYS A 201 -40.98 3.88 5.05
N GLN A 202 -41.22 4.56 6.18
CA GLN A 202 -40.24 5.49 6.77
C GLN A 202 -38.93 4.79 7.15
N LEU A 203 -38.99 3.59 7.72
CA LEU A 203 -37.81 2.81 8.09
C LEU A 203 -36.97 2.45 6.85
N LEU A 204 -37.61 2.08 5.74
CA LEU A 204 -36.90 1.82 4.48
C LEU A 204 -36.27 3.08 3.90
N GLN A 205 -36.97 4.21 3.92
CA GLN A 205 -36.42 5.49 3.47
C GLN A 205 -35.17 5.86 4.27
N LEU A 206 -35.24 5.78 5.60
CA LEU A 206 -34.10 6.03 6.47
C LEU A 206 -32.94 5.05 6.24
N LYS A 207 -33.23 3.77 5.98
CA LYS A 207 -32.18 2.80 5.60
C LYS A 207 -31.50 3.17 4.29
N GLN A 208 -32.25 3.61 3.28
CA GLN A 208 -31.70 4.06 2.02
C GLN A 208 -30.86 5.32 2.19
N GLU A 209 -31.31 6.28 3.01
CA GLU A 209 -30.54 7.48 3.34
C GLU A 209 -29.23 7.14 4.06
N ILE A 210 -29.26 6.21 5.03
CA ILE A 210 -28.04 5.74 5.72
C ILE A 210 -27.07 5.13 4.72
N GLU A 211 -27.55 4.31 3.79
CA GLU A 211 -26.70 3.69 2.78
C GLU A 211 -26.09 4.72 1.82
N ASN A 212 -26.87 5.72 1.41
CA ASN A 212 -26.37 6.83 0.59
C ASN A 212 -25.33 7.67 1.35
N LEU A 213 -25.55 7.92 2.64
CA LEU A 213 -24.60 8.64 3.49
C LEU A 213 -23.30 7.85 3.68
N LYS A 214 -23.37 6.52 3.82
CA LYS A 214 -22.17 5.68 3.87
C LYS A 214 -21.37 5.76 2.57
N LYS A 215 -22.03 5.65 1.42
CA LYS A 215 -21.37 5.82 0.11
C LYS A 215 -20.70 7.18 -0.01
N SER A 216 -21.40 8.25 0.36
CA SER A 216 -20.84 9.61 0.35
C SER A 216 -19.65 9.76 1.30
N LYS A 217 -19.68 9.11 2.47
CA LYS A 217 -18.54 9.06 3.40
C LYS A 217 -17.34 8.35 2.79
N ASP A 218 -17.57 7.20 2.16
CA ASP A 218 -16.50 6.41 1.55
C ASP A 218 -15.85 7.18 0.38
N GLU A 219 -16.64 7.85 -0.46
CA GLU A 219 -16.17 8.75 -1.51
C GLU A 219 -15.33 9.91 -0.94
N ALA A 220 -15.76 10.51 0.16
CA ALA A 220 -15.00 11.57 0.84
C ALA A 220 -13.66 11.04 1.39
N TYR A 221 -13.62 9.81 1.91
CA TYR A 221 -12.38 9.17 2.37
C TYR A 221 -11.41 8.92 1.20
N ILE A 222 -11.91 8.39 0.09
CA ILE A 222 -11.10 8.18 -1.12
C ILE A 222 -10.55 9.52 -1.63
N MET A 223 -11.37 10.57 -1.66
CA MET A 223 -10.96 11.89 -2.09
C MET A 223 -9.90 12.50 -1.14
N ALA A 224 -10.06 12.34 0.17
CA ALA A 224 -9.08 12.81 1.15
C ALA A 224 -7.74 12.09 0.99
N ASP A 225 -7.74 10.78 0.75
CA ASP A 225 -6.52 10.02 0.49
C ASP A 225 -5.85 10.43 -0.83
N ALA A 226 -6.63 10.69 -1.87
CA ALA A 226 -6.10 11.23 -3.14
C ALA A 226 -5.41 12.59 -2.93
N PHE A 227 -6.00 13.49 -2.14
CA PHE A 227 -5.37 14.76 -1.79
C PHE A 227 -4.10 14.58 -0.95
N ARG A 228 -4.11 13.65 0.01
CA ARG A 228 -2.93 13.31 0.81
C ARG A 228 -1.78 12.83 -0.09
N ILE A 229 -2.04 11.89 -0.99
CA ILE A 229 -1.05 11.35 -1.93
C ILE A 229 -0.52 12.46 -2.85
N ALA A 230 -1.41 13.27 -3.43
CA ALA A 230 -1.01 14.39 -4.29
C ALA A 230 -0.13 15.40 -3.55
N PHE A 231 -0.44 15.67 -2.28
CA PHE A 231 0.36 16.57 -1.44
C PHE A 231 1.75 15.99 -1.11
N GLU A 232 1.83 14.70 -0.77
CA GLU A 232 3.10 14.00 -0.55
C GLU A 232 3.96 13.99 -1.82
N GLN A 233 3.37 13.75 -2.98
CA GLN A 233 4.06 13.83 -4.27
C GLN A 233 4.61 15.24 -4.52
N GLN A 234 3.82 16.28 -4.26
CA GLN A 234 4.30 17.66 -4.38
C GLN A 234 5.46 17.97 -3.42
N LEU A 235 5.38 17.49 -2.17
CA LEU A 235 6.47 17.66 -1.20
C LEU A 235 7.75 16.96 -1.66
N MET A 236 7.64 15.74 -2.17
CA MET A 236 8.78 14.98 -2.71
C MET A 236 9.38 15.68 -3.94
N GLN A 237 8.55 16.17 -4.86
CA GLN A 237 9.01 16.95 -6.01
C GLN A 237 9.75 18.22 -5.59
N ARG A 238 9.21 18.97 -4.62
CA ARG A 238 9.88 20.18 -4.10
C ARG A 238 11.19 19.85 -3.38
N LYS A 239 11.23 18.76 -2.61
CA LYS A 239 12.44 18.29 -1.96
C LYS A 239 13.52 17.93 -2.98
N ASP A 240 13.17 17.21 -4.05
CA ASP A 240 14.10 16.88 -5.14
C ASP A 240 14.60 18.13 -5.86
N GLN A 241 13.71 19.08 -6.18
CA GLN A 241 14.09 20.37 -6.77
C GLN A 241 15.04 21.16 -5.86
N ALA A 242 14.79 21.19 -4.54
CA ALA A 242 15.65 21.86 -3.56
C ALA A 242 17.05 21.20 -3.48
N LEU A 243 17.12 19.87 -3.56
CA LEU A 243 18.39 19.13 -3.59
C LEU A 243 19.18 19.45 -4.87
N ARG A 244 18.54 19.42 -6.04
CA ARG A 244 19.17 19.82 -7.31
C ARG A 244 19.66 21.27 -7.29
N LEU A 245 18.88 22.18 -6.72
CA LEU A 245 19.31 23.57 -6.54
C LEU A 245 20.52 23.68 -5.60
N ALA A 246 20.55 22.93 -4.50
CA ALA A 246 21.67 22.91 -3.58
C ALA A 246 22.95 22.38 -4.24
N GLU A 247 22.86 21.34 -5.07
CA GLU A 247 23.97 20.81 -5.88
C GLU A 247 24.48 21.85 -6.87
N VAL A 248 23.59 22.48 -7.65
CA VAL A 248 23.97 23.55 -8.59
C VAL A 248 24.62 24.72 -7.86
N VAL A 249 24.18 25.07 -6.65
CA VAL A 249 24.80 26.10 -5.82
C VAL A 249 26.18 25.66 -5.32
N LYS A 250 26.39 24.40 -4.94
CA LYS A 250 27.72 23.87 -4.57
C LYS A 250 28.68 23.92 -5.75
N VAL A 251 28.27 23.42 -6.92
CA VAL A 251 29.07 23.46 -8.16
C VAL A 251 29.39 24.90 -8.55
N LYS A 252 28.42 25.82 -8.47
CA LYS A 252 28.67 27.26 -8.71
C LYS A 252 29.63 27.87 -7.67
N LYS A 253 29.58 27.47 -6.39
CA LYS A 253 30.52 27.94 -5.36
C LYS A 253 31.93 27.43 -5.64
N GLU A 254 32.10 26.16 -6.00
CA GLU A 254 33.38 25.56 -6.37
C GLU A 254 33.95 26.18 -7.66
N THR A 255 33.10 26.41 -8.65
CA THR A 255 33.48 27.06 -9.92
C THR A 255 33.86 28.53 -9.71
N LYS A 256 33.13 29.25 -8.84
CA LYS A 256 33.48 30.62 -8.42
C LYS A 256 34.78 30.65 -7.60
N PHE A 257 35.02 29.67 -6.73
CA PHE A 257 36.26 29.55 -5.96
C PHE A 257 37.47 29.23 -6.86
N MET A 258 37.27 28.39 -7.89
CA MET A 258 38.26 28.12 -8.95
C MET A 258 38.53 29.36 -9.82
N ASN A 259 37.50 30.13 -10.18
CA ASN A 259 37.67 31.39 -10.90
C ASN A 259 38.33 32.49 -10.03
N TRP A 260 38.04 32.55 -8.73
CA TRP A 260 38.74 33.43 -7.79
C TRP A 260 40.23 33.10 -7.67
N ARG A 261 40.58 31.80 -7.68
CA ARG A 261 41.98 31.35 -7.71
C ARG A 261 42.69 31.74 -9.01
N ARG A 262 41.99 31.72 -10.15
CA ARG A 262 42.50 32.16 -11.46
C ARG A 262 42.59 33.69 -11.64
N LEU A 263 41.75 34.46 -10.95
CA LEU A 263 41.75 35.93 -11.05
C LEU A 263 42.87 36.59 -10.23
N LYS A 264 43.47 35.88 -9.27
CA LYS A 264 44.59 36.39 -8.47
C LYS A 264 45.95 36.26 -9.18
N ASP A 265 46.01 35.58 -10.31
CA ASP A 265 47.26 35.22 -11.01
C ASP A 265 47.28 35.59 -12.50
N GLY A 266 46.42 36.50 -12.94
CA GLY A 266 46.35 36.93 -14.34
C GLY A 266 45.82 38.34 -14.49
N GLY A 267 46.65 39.21 -15.08
CA GLY A 267 46.35 40.61 -15.34
C GLY A 267 45.08 40.86 -16.15
N CYS A 268 44.56 42.07 -15.96
CA CYS A 268 43.41 42.69 -16.61
C CYS A 268 43.06 42.16 -18.02
N VAL A 269 41.94 41.45 -18.13
CA VAL A 269 41.24 41.22 -19.41
C VAL A 269 39.86 41.88 -19.35
N LYS A 270 39.64 42.85 -20.22
CA LYS A 270 38.36 43.54 -20.44
C LYS A 270 37.31 42.54 -20.94
N LEU A 271 36.22 42.36 -20.19
CA LEU A 271 35.05 41.60 -20.62
C LEU A 271 33.88 42.56 -20.89
N HIS A 272 33.68 42.84 -22.18
CA HIS A 272 32.45 43.29 -22.80
C HIS A 272 31.55 42.05 -22.99
N GLY A 273 30.26 41.95 -22.70
CA GLY A 273 29.25 42.80 -22.09
C GLY A 273 27.93 42.03 -22.24
N ASN A 274 27.29 41.67 -21.12
CA ASN A 274 25.83 41.56 -20.98
C ASN A 274 25.54 41.47 -19.48
N LYS A 275 25.44 42.64 -18.85
CA LYS A 275 25.09 42.76 -17.43
C LYS A 275 23.58 42.55 -17.31
N THR A 276 23.12 41.29 -17.26
CA THR A 276 21.75 41.01 -16.83
C THR A 276 21.59 41.50 -15.39
N SER A 277 20.57 42.32 -15.16
CA SER A 277 20.31 42.93 -13.85
C SER A 277 20.01 41.83 -12.82
N LEU A 278 20.19 42.14 -11.53
CA LEU A 278 19.92 41.17 -10.46
C LEU A 278 18.45 40.70 -10.50
N GLY A 279 17.52 41.61 -10.83
CA GLY A 279 16.11 41.32 -11.03
C GLY A 279 15.86 40.26 -12.11
N GLN A 280 16.48 40.41 -13.28
CA GLN A 280 16.38 39.46 -14.40
C GLN A 280 16.95 38.06 -14.09
N LYS A 281 17.93 37.95 -13.18
CA LYS A 281 18.45 36.64 -12.76
C LYS A 281 17.50 35.95 -11.79
N LEU A 282 16.85 36.72 -10.93
CA LEU A 282 15.97 36.19 -9.88
C LEU A 282 14.55 35.91 -10.40
N SER A 283 14.08 36.64 -11.41
CA SER A 283 12.80 36.37 -12.07
C SER A 283 12.72 34.97 -12.66
N SER A 284 13.83 34.47 -13.23
CA SER A 284 13.91 33.10 -13.76
C SER A 284 13.68 31.98 -12.72
N LEU A 285 13.72 32.31 -11.43
CA LEU A 285 13.53 31.36 -10.33
C LEU A 285 12.11 31.40 -9.74
N LEU A 286 11.26 32.34 -10.18
CA LEU A 286 9.90 32.47 -9.69
C LEU A 286 8.92 31.69 -10.58
N SER A 287 7.98 31.00 -9.94
CA SER A 287 7.02 30.13 -10.64
C SER A 287 5.80 30.87 -11.21
N SER A 288 5.68 32.19 -10.99
CA SER A 288 4.53 33.02 -11.35
C SER A 288 4.97 34.13 -12.31
N ASP A 289 4.40 34.16 -13.52
CA ASP A 289 4.72 35.15 -14.56
C ASP A 289 4.47 36.61 -14.11
N VAL A 290 3.50 36.81 -13.20
CA VAL A 290 3.19 38.12 -12.61
C VAL A 290 4.24 38.54 -11.58
N ASP A 291 4.77 37.60 -10.81
CA ASP A 291 5.83 37.87 -9.81
C ASP A 291 7.19 38.09 -10.53
N CYS A 292 7.41 37.41 -11.66
CA CYS A 292 8.60 37.58 -12.50
C CYS A 292 8.73 39.01 -13.02
N LYS A 293 7.67 39.55 -13.64
CA LYS A 293 7.68 40.89 -14.23
C LYS A 293 7.97 41.99 -13.21
N LYS A 294 7.39 41.88 -12.01
CA LYS A 294 7.62 42.83 -10.91
C LYS A 294 9.07 42.84 -10.42
N VAL A 295 9.74 41.68 -10.42
CA VAL A 295 11.13 41.53 -9.95
C VAL A 295 12.14 41.97 -11.02
N GLU A 296 11.79 41.88 -12.31
CA GLU A 296 12.65 42.32 -13.42
C GLU A 296 12.78 43.84 -13.54
N GLU A 297 11.74 44.57 -13.15
CA GLU A 297 11.68 46.04 -13.27
C GLU A 297 12.45 46.78 -12.17
N ILE A 298 12.94 46.09 -11.14
CA ILE A 298 13.66 46.69 -10.01
C ILE A 298 15.16 46.48 -10.16
N ASP A 299 15.90 47.59 -10.23
CA ASP A 299 17.37 47.59 -10.32
C ASP A 299 18.08 47.70 -8.95
N ASN A 300 17.38 48.19 -7.91
CA ASN A 300 17.93 48.38 -6.58
C ASN A 300 17.95 47.05 -5.78
N PRO A 301 19.12 46.52 -5.37
CA PRO A 301 19.21 45.22 -4.70
C PRO A 301 18.47 45.15 -3.35
N HIS A 302 18.33 46.28 -2.63
CA HIS A 302 17.61 46.31 -1.36
C HIS A 302 16.10 46.26 -1.55
N GLU A 303 15.58 46.85 -2.63
CA GLU A 303 14.16 46.79 -2.98
C GLU A 303 13.78 45.41 -3.52
N ILE A 304 14.64 44.78 -4.32
CA ILE A 304 14.46 43.39 -4.75
C ILE A 304 14.39 42.45 -3.54
N LEU A 305 15.31 42.61 -2.57
CA LEU A 305 15.31 41.78 -1.37
C LEU A 305 14.05 42.00 -0.54
N LYS A 306 13.62 43.25 -0.35
CA LYS A 306 12.39 43.59 0.38
C LYS A 306 11.16 42.95 -0.27
N MET A 307 11.01 43.10 -1.59
CA MET A 307 9.90 42.52 -2.33
C MET A 307 9.88 40.98 -2.29
N LEU A 308 11.05 40.34 -2.34
CA LEU A 308 11.13 38.88 -2.19
C LEU A 308 10.75 38.43 -0.78
N ILE A 309 11.10 39.20 0.25
CA ILE A 309 10.67 38.93 1.63
C ILE A 309 9.16 39.08 1.75
N ASP A 310 8.59 40.15 1.20
CA ASP A 310 7.13 40.40 1.23
C ASP A 310 6.37 39.27 0.49
N LEU A 311 6.84 38.84 -0.69
CA LEU A 311 6.26 37.71 -1.44
C LEU A 311 6.33 36.37 -0.68
N VAL A 312 7.40 36.14 0.08
CA VAL A 312 7.54 34.94 0.91
C VAL A 312 6.59 35.01 2.10
N ASN A 313 6.47 36.18 2.74
CA ASN A 313 5.54 36.41 3.85
C ASN A 313 4.08 36.23 3.41
N ASP A 314 3.67 36.80 2.27
CA ASP A 314 2.30 36.66 1.74
C ASP A 314 1.95 35.19 1.43
N LYS A 315 2.92 34.42 0.90
CA LYS A 315 2.74 32.98 0.65
C LYS A 315 2.69 32.15 1.93
N GLU A 316 3.47 32.53 2.94
CA GLU A 316 3.40 31.93 4.27
C GLU A 316 2.06 32.21 4.95
N GLU A 317 1.55 33.44 4.85
CA GLU A 317 0.24 33.84 5.37
C GLU A 317 -0.89 33.10 4.66
N ALA A 318 -0.86 33.00 3.32
CA ALA A 318 -1.82 32.21 2.56
C ALA A 318 -1.83 30.72 2.95
N LEU A 319 -0.64 30.13 3.18
CA LEU A 319 -0.52 28.76 3.68
C LEU A 319 -1.02 28.63 5.12
N ALA A 320 -0.81 29.62 5.98
CA ALA A 320 -1.34 29.64 7.34
C ALA A 320 -2.88 29.69 7.32
N HIS A 321 -3.48 30.50 6.45
CA HIS A 321 -4.92 30.52 6.22
C HIS A 321 -5.45 29.18 5.71
N GLN A 322 -4.78 28.58 4.72
CA GLN A 322 -5.13 27.26 4.21
C GLN A 322 -5.08 26.19 5.32
N ARG A 323 -4.02 26.15 6.13
CA ARG A 323 -3.89 25.27 7.30
C ARG A 323 -5.00 25.49 8.33
N LYS A 324 -5.33 26.76 8.61
CA LYS A 324 -6.41 27.13 9.54
C LYS A 324 -7.78 26.65 9.04
N VAL A 325 -8.06 26.81 7.75
CA VAL A 325 -9.31 26.29 7.14
C VAL A 325 -9.34 24.77 7.19
N SER A 326 -8.27 24.08 6.81
CA SER A 326 -8.17 22.62 6.92
C SER A 326 -8.39 22.13 8.35
N TYR A 327 -7.79 22.80 9.35
CA TYR A 327 -7.98 22.48 10.77
C TYR A 327 -9.43 22.73 11.23
N MET A 328 -10.04 23.84 10.82
CA MET A 328 -11.45 24.14 11.14
C MET A 328 -12.40 23.12 10.52
N LEU A 329 -12.15 22.69 9.28
CA LEU A 329 -12.93 21.66 8.61
C LEU A 329 -12.77 20.31 9.33
N ALA A 330 -11.55 19.92 9.69
CA ALA A 330 -11.29 18.71 10.47
C ALA A 330 -12.03 18.73 11.81
N ARG A 331 -11.98 19.84 12.56
CA ARG A 331 -12.71 19.98 13.82
C ARG A 331 -14.23 20.00 13.66
N ALA A 332 -14.75 20.61 12.60
CA ALA A 332 -16.18 20.58 12.31
C ALA A 332 -16.68 19.14 12.05
N MET A 333 -15.85 18.32 11.38
CA MET A 333 -16.10 16.89 11.21
C MET A 333 -16.02 16.14 12.56
N GLU A 334 -15.02 16.42 13.41
CA GLU A 334 -14.90 15.81 14.74
C GLU A 334 -16.07 16.18 15.68
N THR A 335 -16.57 17.43 15.64
CA THR A 335 -17.77 17.82 16.42
C THR A 335 -19.06 17.19 15.90
N ARG A 336 -19.08 16.71 14.65
CA ARG A 336 -20.14 15.84 14.12
C ARG A 336 -19.93 14.36 14.47
N GLU A 337 -18.71 13.96 14.84
CA GLU A 337 -18.34 12.60 15.27
C GLU A 337 -18.31 12.40 16.80
N ALA A 338 -18.39 13.45 17.63
CA ALA A 338 -18.56 13.29 19.07
C ALA A 338 -20.01 12.86 19.40
N PRO A 339 -20.20 11.76 20.15
CA PRO A 339 -21.52 11.19 20.34
C PRO A 339 -22.36 12.12 21.19
N SER A 340 -23.61 12.33 20.79
CA SER A 340 -24.71 12.56 21.72
C SER A 340 -24.92 11.29 22.57
N ALA A 341 -23.90 10.87 23.31
CA ALA A 341 -23.95 9.90 24.37
C ALA A 341 -24.22 10.68 25.66
N LYS A 342 -25.47 11.12 25.80
CA LYS A 342 -26.14 11.31 27.08
C LYS A 342 -27.64 11.35 26.78
N THR A 343 -28.38 10.53 27.53
CA THR A 343 -29.83 10.25 27.46
C THR A 343 -30.30 9.36 26.30
N PHE A 344 -30.27 8.04 26.51
CA PHE A 344 -31.46 7.17 26.41
C PHE A 344 -31.10 5.83 27.06
N GLU A 345 -31.34 5.74 28.37
CA GLU A 345 -31.47 4.44 29.04
C GLU A 345 -32.70 3.70 28.46
N ASN A 346 -32.48 2.46 28.03
CA ASN A 346 -33.42 1.34 27.90
C ASN A 346 -34.95 1.62 27.98
N PRO A 347 -35.73 1.35 26.92
CA PRO A 347 -37.18 1.16 27.01
C PRO A 347 -37.60 -0.33 26.93
N VAL A 348 -36.74 -1.29 27.31
CA VAL A 348 -37.10 -2.74 27.26
C VAL A 348 -37.54 -3.31 28.61
N LYS A 349 -37.61 -2.51 29.69
CA LYS A 349 -38.01 -2.99 31.03
C LYS A 349 -39.42 -2.57 31.49
N MET A 350 -40.23 -1.93 30.66
CA MET A 350 -41.55 -1.41 31.06
C MET A 350 -42.75 -2.11 30.39
N LEU A 351 -42.69 -3.42 30.18
CA LEU A 351 -43.87 -4.19 29.73
C LEU A 351 -43.90 -5.65 30.19
N ARG A 352 -43.41 -5.93 31.41
CA ARG A 352 -43.51 -7.26 32.04
C ARG A 352 -44.08 -7.22 33.46
N LYS A 353 -45.03 -6.33 33.72
CA LYS A 353 -45.67 -6.22 35.04
C LYS A 353 -47.13 -5.77 35.01
N SER A 354 -47.93 -6.48 34.22
CA SER A 354 -49.41 -6.51 34.26
C SER A 354 -49.78 -7.40 33.07
N HIS A 355 -50.22 -8.64 33.19
CA HIS A 355 -51.37 -9.10 33.94
C HIS A 355 -51.16 -10.55 34.40
N SER A 356 -51.52 -10.84 35.65
CA SER A 356 -51.77 -12.19 36.16
C SER A 356 -53.25 -12.49 35.92
N TRP A 357 -53.58 -13.62 35.30
CA TRP A 357 -54.84 -14.37 35.45
C TRP A 357 -54.55 -15.88 35.25
N PRO A 358 -55.34 -16.79 35.84
CA PRO A 358 -54.87 -18.04 36.45
C PRO A 358 -54.94 -19.25 35.52
N SER A 359 -54.11 -20.26 35.79
CA SER A 359 -54.20 -21.58 35.17
C SER A 359 -55.23 -22.44 35.91
N GLU A 360 -56.28 -22.87 35.21
CA GLU A 360 -57.13 -23.99 35.59
C GLU A 360 -56.37 -25.30 35.44
N THR A 361 -56.28 -26.05 36.54
CA THR A 361 -55.88 -27.46 36.57
C THR A 361 -57.11 -28.33 36.35
N THR A 362 -57.17 -29.02 35.22
CA THR A 362 -58.00 -30.21 35.05
C THR A 362 -57.33 -31.39 35.76
N HIS A 363 -57.89 -31.82 36.90
CA HIS A 363 -57.69 -33.16 37.43
C HIS A 363 -59.01 -33.91 37.23
N SER A 364 -58.96 -35.00 36.49
CA SER A 364 -60.05 -35.96 36.39
C SER A 364 -60.17 -36.71 37.71
N ASP A 365 -61.38 -36.84 38.24
CA ASP A 365 -61.80 -37.99 39.04
C ASP A 365 -63.27 -38.26 38.68
N GLU A 366 -63.49 -39.30 37.87
CA GLU A 366 -64.78 -39.97 37.73
C GLU A 366 -64.89 -41.00 38.86
N ASN A 367 -65.99 -40.94 39.60
CA ASN A 367 -66.59 -42.10 40.24
C ASN A 367 -68.11 -41.99 40.09
N ASP A 368 -68.70 -43.15 39.79
CA ASP A 368 -70.11 -43.51 39.54
C ASP A 368 -70.67 -43.30 38.12
#